data_AF-A0A3N5NQ93-F1
#
_entry.id   AF-A0A3N5NQ93-F1
#
_cell.length_a   1.000
_cell.length_b   1.000
_cell.length_c   1.000
_cell.angle_alpha   90.00
_cell.angle_beta   90.00
_cell.angle_gamma   90.00
#
_symmetry.space_group_name_H-M   'P 1'
#
loop_
_entity.id
_entity.type
_entity.pdbx_description
1 polymer ?
#
loop_
_entity_poly.entity_id
_entity_poly.type
_entity_poly.pdbx_seq_one_letter_code
_entity_poly.pdbx_strand_id
1 'polypeptide(L)' 'MMEPGQRETDWVIDWIYRMSKAYGGIVHSKEGKTYDWGQALCRECYGSDWIKLVGENPTPSDVIRAQEWEAGNWPEWVRS' A
#
# COMPACT_ATOMS: atom_id res chain seq x y z
N MET A 1 7.23 -7.48 -24.45
CA MET A 1 6.03 -7.98 -23.73
C MET A 1 6.31 -7.76 -22.26
N MET A 2 5.49 -7.00 -21.54
CA MET A 2 5.68 -6.83 -20.10
C MET A 2 5.24 -8.11 -19.38
N GLU A 3 5.93 -8.48 -18.30
CA GLU A 3 5.53 -9.60 -17.45
C GLU A 3 4.17 -9.31 -16.80
N PRO A 4 3.31 -10.33 -16.59
CA PRO A 4 2.05 -10.14 -15.89
C PRO A 4 2.31 -9.59 -14.48
N GLY A 5 1.70 -8.46 -14.14
CA GLY A 5 1.91 -7.76 -12.86
C GLY A 5 2.96 -6.66 -12.89
N GLN A 6 3.82 -6.57 -13.92
CA GLN A 6 4.90 -5.57 -13.97
C GLN A 6 4.36 -4.14 -13.95
N ARG A 7 3.27 -3.88 -14.68
CA ARG A 7 2.65 -2.55 -14.75
C ARG A 7 2.12 -2.13 -13.38
N GLU A 8 1.49 -3.04 -12.67
CA GLU A 8 0.96 -2.81 -11.33
C GLU A 8 2.10 -2.59 -10.33
N THR A 9 3.18 -3.37 -10.42
CA THR A 9 4.41 -3.20 -9.63
C THR A 9 5.00 -1.80 -9.82
N ASP A 10 5.24 -1.37 -11.05
CA ASP A 10 5.81 -0.05 -11.33
C ASP A 10 4.94 1.08 -10.78
N TRP A 11 3.61 0.95 -10.92
CA TRP A 11 2.68 1.95 -10.41
C TRP A 11 2.68 2.01 -8.89
N VAL A 12 2.68 0.86 -8.19
CA VAL A 12 2.70 0.80 -6.73
C VAL A 12 4.02 1.32 -6.17
N ILE A 13 5.15 1.04 -6.82
CA ILE A 13 6.46 1.60 -6.44
C ILE A 13 6.45 3.13 -6.53
N ASP A 14 5.95 3.69 -7.64
CA ASP A 14 5.86 5.14 -7.78
C ASP A 14 4.87 5.74 -6.77
N TRP A 15 3.76 5.06 -6.48
CA TRP A 15 2.81 5.45 -5.44
C TRP A 15 3.45 5.50 -4.06
N ILE A 16 4.21 4.47 -3.65
CA ILE A 16 4.96 4.45 -2.39
C ILE A 16 5.86 5.69 -2.29
N TYR A 17 6.54 6.05 -3.37
CA TYR A 17 7.39 7.24 -3.41
C TYR A 17 6.57 8.54 -3.26
N ARG A 18 5.45 8.68 -3.99
CA ARG A 18 4.58 9.86 -3.90
C ARG A 18 4.00 10.05 -2.49
N MET A 19 3.49 8.97 -1.88
CA MET A 19 2.96 9.02 -0.52
C MET A 19 4.05 9.33 0.51
N SER A 20 5.24 8.73 0.35
CA SER A 20 6.38 9.04 1.22
C SER A 20 6.81 10.50 1.14
N LYS A 21 6.69 11.15 -0.03
CA LYS A 21 6.99 12.57 -0.20
C LYS A 21 5.93 13.47 0.39
N ALA A 22 4.65 13.09 0.29
CA ALA A 22 3.54 13.90 0.76
C ALA A 22 3.33 13.81 2.28
N TYR A 23 3.49 12.62 2.86
CA TYR A 23 3.06 12.31 4.24
C TYR A 23 4.19 11.75 5.14
N GLY A 24 5.40 11.60 4.60
CA GLY A 24 6.53 10.99 5.31
C GLY A 24 6.64 9.49 5.06
N GLY A 25 7.80 8.90 5.39
CA GLY A 25 8.12 7.51 5.01
C GLY A 25 7.48 6.42 5.87
N ILE A 26 6.74 6.77 6.93
CA ILE A 26 6.19 5.82 7.89
C ILE A 26 4.68 6.07 8.04
N VAL A 27 3.91 4.99 7.93
CA VAL A 27 2.49 4.94 8.27
C VAL A 27 2.35 4.46 9.71
N HIS A 28 1.73 5.28 10.55
CA HIS A 28 1.45 4.94 11.95
C HIS A 28 0.05 4.34 12.07
N SER A 29 -0.10 3.19 12.73
CA SER A 29 -1.41 2.65 13.06
C SER A 29 -1.92 3.17 14.42
N LYS A 30 -3.23 3.15 14.61
CA LYS A 30 -3.86 3.43 15.91
C LYS A 30 -3.48 2.42 17.00
N GLU A 31 -3.07 1.21 16.60
CA GLU A 31 -2.58 0.15 17.49
C GLU A 31 -1.11 0.35 17.91
N GLY A 32 -0.45 1.44 17.48
CA GLY A 32 0.95 1.73 17.80
C GLY A 32 1.97 0.96 16.97
N LYS A 33 1.55 0.32 15.87
CA LYS A 33 2.46 -0.32 14.90
C LYS A 33 2.86 0.68 13.83
N THR A 34 3.99 0.42 13.18
CA THR A 34 4.53 1.24 12.09
C THR A 34 4.77 0.38 10.86
N TYR A 35 4.47 0.95 9.70
CA TYR A 35 4.62 0.30 8.41
C TYR A 35 5.25 1.28 7.42
N ASP A 36 6.01 0.80 6.44
CA ASP A 36 6.18 1.58 5.21
C ASP A 36 4.89 1.55 4.38
N TRP A 37 4.80 2.38 3.34
CA TRP A 37 3.61 2.49 2.50
C TRP A 37 3.23 1.18 1.78
N GLY A 38 4.22 0.39 1.36
CA GLY A 38 3.98 -0.91 0.74
C GLY A 38 3.43 -1.92 1.75
N GLN A 39 4.03 -1.99 2.94
CA GLN A 39 3.52 -2.83 4.03
C GLN A 39 2.12 -2.41 4.49
N ALA A 40 1.85 -1.11 4.54
CA ALA A 40 0.55 -0.55 4.89
C ALA A 40 -0.52 -0.96 3.87
N LEU A 41 -0.20 -0.86 2.57
CA LEU A 41 -1.07 -1.31 1.49
C LEU A 41 -1.32 -2.83 1.57
N CYS A 42 -0.28 -3.63 1.83
CA CYS A 42 -0.44 -5.08 2.02
C CYS A 42 -1.36 -5.40 3.19
N ARG A 43 -1.20 -4.71 4.33
CA ARG A 43 -2.08 -4.89 5.49
C ARG A 43 -3.53 -4.55 5.17
N GLU A 44 -3.76 -3.52 4.36
CA GLU A 44 -5.11 -3.12 3.95
C GLU A 44 -5.77 -4.14 3.04
N CYS A 45 -5.05 -4.62 2.03
CA CYS A 45 -5.60 -5.55 1.05
C CYS A 45 -5.76 -6.98 1.59
N TYR A 46 -4.85 -7.41 2.47
CA TYR A 46 -4.74 -8.81 2.90
C TYR A 46 -4.93 -9.01 4.42
N GLY A 47 -5.17 -7.94 5.18
CA GLY A 47 -5.39 -7.99 6.63
C GLY A 47 -4.10 -8.10 7.46
N SER A 48 -4.23 -8.40 8.75
CA SER A 48 -3.10 -8.42 9.70
C SER A 48 -2.03 -9.47 9.41
N ASP A 49 -2.42 -10.58 8.77
CA ASP A 49 -1.55 -11.69 8.40
C ASP A 49 -1.03 -11.58 6.95
N TRP A 50 -1.04 -10.37 6.38
CA TRP A 50 -0.65 -10.11 4.99
C TRP A 50 0.68 -10.75 4.57
N ILE A 51 1.66 -10.87 5.47
CA ILE A 51 2.96 -11.53 5.19
C ILE A 51 2.79 -12.96 4.66
N LYS A 52 1.72 -13.67 5.07
CA LYS A 52 1.43 -15.05 4.64
C LYS A 52 0.56 -15.12 3.39
N LEU A 53 -0.05 -14.01 3.00
CA LEU A 53 -1.11 -13.95 1.99
C LEU A 53 -0.69 -13.15 0.75
N VAL A 54 0.26 -12.23 0.90
CA VAL A 54 0.76 -11.39 -0.18
C VAL A 54 1.43 -12.25 -1.26
N GLY A 55 1.03 -12.01 -2.51
CA GLY A 55 1.66 -12.65 -3.67
C GLY A 55 2.96 -11.97 -4.07
N GLU A 56 3.57 -12.45 -5.16
CA GLU A 56 4.82 -11.87 -5.69
C GLU A 56 4.61 -10.49 -6.33
N ASN A 57 3.46 -10.27 -6.95
CA ASN A 57 3.15 -9.03 -7.66
C ASN A 57 1.84 -8.40 -7.15
N PRO A 58 1.74 -7.06 -7.13
CA PRO A 58 0.48 -6.38 -6.89
C PRO A 58 -0.55 -6.75 -7.96
N THR A 59 -1.79 -6.83 -7.52
CA THR A 59 -2.96 -7.04 -8.36
C THR A 59 -3.58 -5.70 -8.76
N PRO A 60 -4.45 -5.66 -9.78
CA PRO A 60 -5.22 -4.45 -10.09
C PRO A 60 -6.03 -3.92 -8.90
N SER A 61 -6.48 -4.80 -7.99
CA SER A 61 -7.19 -4.40 -6.77
C SER A 61 -6.29 -3.64 -5.78
N ASP A 62 -5.01 -4.01 -5.69
CA ASP A 62 -4.04 -3.31 -4.85
C ASP A 62 -3.80 -1.88 -5.36
N VAL A 63 -3.73 -1.72 -6.69
CA VAL A 63 -3.62 -0.41 -7.35
C VAL A 63 -4.85 0.45 -7.07
N ILE A 64 -6.06 -0.11 -7.20
CA ILE A 64 -7.31 0.62 -6.88
C ILE A 64 -7.28 1.10 -5.44
N ARG A 65 -6.90 0.23 -4.50
CA ARG A 65 -6.83 0.62 -3.08
C ARG A 65 -5.80 1.72 -2.84
N ALA A 66 -4.64 1.65 -3.47
CA ALA A 66 -3.63 2.69 -3.39
C ALA A 66 -4.11 4.04 -3.96
N GLN A 67 -4.88 4.03 -5.05
CA GLN A 67 -5.52 5.23 -5.60
C GLN A 67 -6.54 5.85 -4.62
N GLU A 68 -7.32 5.03 -3.91
CA GLU A 68 -8.24 5.52 -2.89
C GLU A 68 -7.50 6.26 -1.77
N TRP A 69 -6.37 5.72 -1.32
CA TRP A 69 -5.52 6.35 -0.31
C TRP A 69 -4.92 7.66 -0.81
N GLU A 70 -4.43 7.68 -2.05
CA GLU A 70 -3.89 8.89 -2.69
C GLU A 70 -4.95 9.99 -2.84
N ALA A 71 -6.23 9.62 -3.01
CA ALA A 71 -7.37 10.53 -3.01
C ALA A 71 -7.79 10.99 -1.60
N GLY A 72 -7.12 10.53 -0.54
CA GLY A 72 -7.40 10.89 0.84
C GLY A 72 -8.46 10.01 1.54
N ASN A 73 -8.87 8.90 0.93
CA ASN A 73 -9.75 7.92 1.57
C ASN A 73 -8.91 6.98 2.46
N TRP A 74 -8.47 7.52 3.58
CA TRP A 74 -7.64 6.80 4.54
C TRP A 74 -8.44 5.73 5.29
N PRO A 75 -7.89 4.52 5.46
CA PRO A 75 -8.52 3.53 6.31
C PRO A 75 -8.52 3.99 7.77
N GLU A 76 -9.54 3.59 8.51
CA GLU A 76 -9.71 4.00 9.90
C GLU A 76 -8.59 3.56 10.83
N TRP A 77 -7.83 2.51 10.49
CA TRP A 77 -6.73 2.03 11.32
C TRP A 77 -5.48 2.92 11.22
N VAL A 78 -5.35 3.70 10.14
CA VAL A 78 -4.25 4.65 9.95
C VAL A 78 -4.47 5.82 10.90
N ARG A 79 -3.39 6.23 11.57
CA ARG A 79 -3.35 7.40 12.44
C ARG A 79 -2.80 8.56 11.62
N SER A 80 -3.69 9.46 11.22
CA SER A 80 -3.35 10.76 10.62
C SER A 80 -2.68 11.68 11.63
#